data_AF-A0A957MD24-F1
#
_entry.id   AF-A0A957MD24-F1
#
_cell.length_a   1.000
_cell.length_b   1.000
_cell.length_c   1.000
_cell.angle_alpha   90.00
_cell.angle_beta   90.00
_cell.angle_gamma   90.00
#
_symmetry.space_group_name_H-M   'P 1'
#
loop_
_entity.id
_entity.type
_entity.pdbx_description
1 polymer ?
#
loop_
_entity_poly.entity_id
_entity_poly.type
_entity_poly.pdbx_seq_one_letter_code
_entity_poly.pdbx_strand_id
1 'polypeptide(L)'
;MRRQFERQAADFGVEIAFLSRDQFADEAAFLAQKWAESGGAGYDDVVIMAPTTDAVQQAASVVGDDAVVNVFAGLARGTMVELDLN
;
A
#
# COMPACT_ATOMS: atom_id res chain seq x y z
N MET A 1 -3.89 10.84 -16.27
CA MET A 1 -3.46 10.80 -14.86
C MET A 1 -2.10 10.11 -14.71
N ARG A 2 -1.94 8.82 -15.03
CA ARG A 2 -0.66 8.08 -14.92
C ARG A 2 0.57 8.82 -15.48
N ARG A 3 0.54 9.24 -16.75
CA ARG A 3 1.66 10.01 -17.38
C ARG A 3 2.10 11.28 -16.64
N GLN A 4 1.18 11.92 -15.93
CA GLN A 4 1.51 13.12 -15.16
C GLN A 4 2.32 12.76 -13.92
N PHE A 5 1.94 11.69 -13.22
CA PHE A 5 2.68 11.19 -12.06
C PHE A 5 4.04 10.61 -12.46
N GLU A 6 4.12 9.87 -13.56
CA GLU A 6 5.40 9.36 -14.09
C GLU A 6 6.39 10.51 -14.37
N ARG A 7 5.91 11.61 -14.99
CA ARG A 7 6.74 12.78 -15.21
C ARG A 7 7.21 13.41 -13.89
N GLN A 8 6.31 13.59 -12.92
CA GLN A 8 6.66 14.16 -11.63
C GLN A 8 7.67 13.27 -10.88
N ALA A 9 7.47 11.96 -10.87
CA ALA A 9 8.41 11.01 -10.26
C ALA A 9 9.81 11.14 -10.89
N ALA A 10 9.88 11.22 -12.22
CA ALA A 10 11.14 11.45 -12.92
C ALA A 10 11.79 12.81 -12.55
N ASP A 11 11.00 13.88 -12.43
CA ASP A 11 11.50 15.21 -12.00
C ASP A 11 12.13 15.15 -10.58
N PHE A 12 11.68 14.24 -9.73
CA PHE A 12 12.21 14.01 -8.38
C PHE A 12 13.21 12.84 -8.28
N GLY A 13 13.53 12.17 -9.40
CA GLY A 13 14.42 11.00 -9.40
C GLY A 13 13.85 9.79 -8.64
N VAL A 14 12.52 9.69 -8.57
CA VAL A 14 11.78 8.63 -7.88
C VAL A 14 11.30 7.58 -8.88
N GLU A 15 11.50 6.31 -8.55
CA GLU A 15 10.84 5.21 -9.26
C GLU A 15 9.39 5.06 -8.78
N ILE A 16 8.45 4.85 -9.71
CA ILE A 16 7.03 4.75 -9.39
C ILE A 16 6.39 3.53 -10.03
N ALA A 17 5.77 2.70 -9.21
CA ALA A 17 4.95 1.58 -9.62
C ALA A 17 3.46 1.91 -9.48
N PHE A 18 2.64 1.37 -10.39
CA PHE A 18 1.19 1.53 -10.37
C PHE A 18 0.55 0.17 -10.49
N LEU A 19 0.08 -0.34 -9.35
CA LEU A 19 -0.54 -1.65 -9.23
C LEU A 19 -2.03 -1.49 -8.96
N SER A 20 -2.84 -2.26 -9.67
CA SER A 20 -4.29 -2.34 -9.45
C SER A 20 -4.69 -3.79 -9.23
N ARG A 21 -5.65 -4.02 -8.33
CA ARG A 21 -6.09 -5.37 -7.92
C ARG A 21 -6.58 -6.21 -9.10
N ASP A 22 -7.19 -5.59 -10.10
CA ASP A 22 -7.70 -6.25 -11.32
C ASP A 22 -6.60 -6.77 -12.26
N GLN A 23 -5.34 -6.42 -12.02
CA GLN A 23 -4.19 -6.94 -12.76
C GLN A 23 -3.72 -8.31 -12.25
N PHE A 24 -4.27 -8.79 -11.13
CA PHE A 24 -3.85 -10.01 -10.45
C PHE A 24 -4.99 -11.03 -10.40
N ALA A 25 -4.62 -12.31 -10.41
CA ALA A 25 -5.59 -13.41 -10.40
C ALA A 25 -6.36 -13.49 -9.07
N ASP A 26 -5.69 -13.18 -7.97
CA ASP A 26 -6.24 -13.19 -6.63
C ASP A 26 -5.46 -12.23 -5.70
N GLU A 27 -5.94 -12.11 -4.47
CA GLU A 27 -5.34 -11.26 -3.44
C GLU A 27 -3.94 -11.71 -3.02
N ALA A 28 -3.67 -13.02 -3.01
CA ALA A 28 -2.37 -13.56 -2.64
C ALA A 28 -1.29 -13.14 -3.67
N ALA A 29 -1.61 -13.21 -4.96
CA ALA A 29 -0.73 -12.74 -6.02
C ALA A 29 -0.49 -11.22 -5.94
N PHE A 30 -1.51 -10.44 -5.59
CA PHE A 30 -1.36 -9.00 -5.41
C PHE A 30 -0.46 -8.64 -4.22
N LEU A 31 -0.62 -9.33 -3.08
CA LEU A 31 0.24 -9.17 -1.91
C LEU A 31 1.68 -9.60 -2.20
N ALA A 32 1.88 -10.71 -2.91
CA ALA A 32 3.20 -11.17 -3.31
C ALA A 32 3.91 -10.15 -4.20
N GLN A 33 3.19 -9.51 -5.14
CA GLN A 33 3.78 -8.42 -5.93
C GLN A 33 4.21 -7.24 -5.06
N LYS A 34 3.38 -6.83 -4.09
CA LYS A 34 3.73 -5.72 -3.19
C LYS A 34 5.02 -5.98 -2.40
N TRP A 35 5.20 -7.19 -1.90
CA TRP A 35 6.45 -7.61 -1.26
C TRP A 35 7.63 -7.64 -2.22
N ALA A 36 7.41 -8.03 -3.48
CA ALA A 36 8.46 -8.00 -4.49
C ALA A 36 8.93 -6.57 -4.82
N GLU A 37 8.01 -5.60 -4.91
CA GLU A 37 8.35 -4.18 -5.13
C GLU A 37 9.26 -3.62 -4.02
N SER A 38 9.08 -4.08 -2.78
CA SER A 38 9.91 -3.67 -1.65
C SER A 38 11.17 -4.54 -1.47
N GLY A 39 11.52 -5.38 -2.46
CA GLY A 39 12.64 -6.31 -2.36
C GLY A 39 12.54 -7.34 -1.21
N GLY A 40 11.32 -7.60 -0.73
CA GLY A 40 11.05 -8.50 0.40
C GLY A 40 11.20 -7.88 1.80
N ALA A 41 11.56 -6.60 1.92
CA ALA A 41 11.76 -5.93 3.21
C ALA A 41 10.49 -5.31 3.83
N GLY A 42 9.40 -5.21 3.06
CA GLY A 42 8.24 -4.41 3.40
C GLY A 42 8.44 -2.93 3.07
N TYR A 43 7.34 -2.16 3.11
CA TYR A 43 7.39 -0.71 2.88
C TYR A 43 7.80 0.03 4.15
N ASP A 44 8.71 1.00 4.03
CA ASP A 44 9.13 1.87 5.13
C ASP A 44 7.99 2.76 5.65
N ASP A 45 7.00 3.07 4.80
CA ASP A 45 5.80 3.81 5.17
C ASP A 45 4.67 3.47 4.20
N VAL A 46 3.43 3.47 4.68
CA VAL A 46 2.24 3.28 3.84
C VAL A 46 1.22 4.39 4.10
N VAL A 47 0.79 5.06 3.03
CA VAL A 47 -0.27 6.08 3.10
C VAL A 47 -1.50 5.59 2.36
N ILE A 48 -2.64 5.54 3.05
CA ILE A 48 -3.91 5.10 2.47
C ILE A 48 -4.81 6.33 2.26
N MET A 49 -4.97 6.70 1.00
CA MET A 49 -5.90 7.74 0.57
C MET A 49 -7.23 7.09 0.19
N ALA A 50 -8.32 7.43 0.91
CA ALA A 50 -9.63 6.79 0.82
C ALA A 50 -9.62 5.31 1.30
N PRO A 51 -9.43 5.08 2.61
CA PRO A 51 -9.30 3.74 3.17
C PRO A 51 -10.59 2.91 3.14
N THR A 52 -10.40 1.61 2.94
CA THR A 52 -11.33 0.53 3.31
C THR A 52 -10.70 -0.32 4.40
N THR A 53 -11.50 -1.13 5.12
CA THR A 53 -10.98 -2.08 6.11
C THR A 53 -9.88 -2.96 5.51
N ASP A 54 -10.13 -3.52 4.32
CA ASP A 54 -9.19 -4.40 3.62
C ASP A 54 -7.89 -3.69 3.26
N ALA A 55 -7.96 -2.41 2.88
CA ALA A 55 -6.76 -1.64 2.56
C ALA A 55 -5.88 -1.42 3.79
N VAL A 56 -6.49 -1.18 4.96
CA VAL A 56 -5.75 -1.04 6.22
C VAL A 56 -5.10 -2.36 6.62
N GLN A 57 -5.82 -3.47 6.53
CA GLN A 57 -5.28 -4.80 6.87
C GLN A 57 -4.15 -5.21 5.94
N GLN A 58 -4.31 -5.00 4.63
CA GLN A 58 -3.23 -5.27 3.66
C GLN A 58 -2.03 -4.36 3.86
N ALA A 59 -2.22 -3.10 4.25
CA ALA A 59 -1.10 -2.20 4.54
C ALA A 59 -0.28 -2.73 5.73
N ALA A 60 -0.97 -3.15 6.80
CA ALA A 60 -0.32 -3.75 7.97
C ALA A 60 0.42 -5.06 7.63
N SER A 61 -0.02 -5.82 6.61
CA SER A 61 0.62 -7.07 6.22
C SER A 61 1.82 -6.93 5.27
N VAL A 62 2.16 -5.71 4.82
CA VAL A 62 3.27 -5.46 3.89
C VAL A 62 4.22 -4.37 4.37
N VAL A 63 3.98 -3.81 5.55
CA VAL A 63 4.81 -2.76 6.13
C VAL A 63 6.07 -3.39 6.76
N GLY A 64 7.21 -2.72 6.62
CA GLY A 64 8.48 -3.15 7.23
C GLY A 64 8.62 -2.72 8.69
N ASP A 65 9.78 -3.01 9.27
CA ASP A 65 10.13 -2.58 10.63
C ASP A 65 10.22 -1.05 10.73
N ASP A 66 9.91 -0.50 11.91
CA ASP A 66 9.94 0.94 12.24
C ASP A 66 9.04 1.87 11.39
N ALA A 67 8.19 1.29 10.56
CA ALA A 67 7.38 1.98 9.59
C ALA A 67 6.04 2.51 10.14
N VAL A 68 5.43 3.48 9.44
CA VAL A 68 4.11 4.02 9.78
C VAL A 68 3.06 3.71 8.72
N VAL A 69 1.89 3.24 9.16
CA VAL A 69 0.67 3.17 8.33
C VAL A 69 -0.22 4.37 8.62
N ASN A 70 -0.25 5.33 7.71
CA ASN A 70 -1.11 6.52 7.79
C ASN A 70 -2.47 6.26 7.12
N VAL A 71 -3.52 6.19 7.93
CA VAL A 71 -4.92 6.03 7.49
C VAL A 71 -5.58 7.40 7.43
N PHE A 72 -5.81 7.93 6.22
CA PHE A 72 -6.35 9.28 6.06
C PHE A 72 -7.80 9.31 5.57
N ALA A 73 -8.67 9.86 6.43
CA ALA A 73 -10.10 10.12 6.20
C ALA A 73 -10.95 8.86 5.91
N GLY A 74 -12.24 9.02 5.64
CA GLY A 74 -13.07 7.98 4.98
C GLY A 74 -13.68 6.86 5.84
N LEU A 75 -13.09 6.47 6.97
CA LEU A 75 -13.68 5.44 7.84
C LEU A 75 -14.68 6.03 8.84
N ALA A 76 -15.78 5.31 9.07
CA ALA A 76 -16.75 5.68 10.09
C ALA A 76 -16.18 5.43 11.50
N ARG A 77 -16.64 6.21 12.48
CA ARG A 77 -16.26 5.97 13.88
C ARG A 77 -16.74 4.58 14.31
N GLY A 78 -15.86 3.79 14.90
CA GLY A 78 -16.16 2.43 15.34
C GLY A 78 -15.94 1.36 14.26
N THR A 79 -15.41 1.72 13.09
CA THR A 79 -14.87 0.74 12.15
C THR A 79 -13.70 0.00 12.81
N MET A 80 -13.78 -1.33 12.84
CA MET A 80 -12.76 -2.22 13.37
C MET A 80 -12.04 -2.92 12.22
N VAL A 81 -10.76 -3.22 12.41
CA VAL A 81 -9.93 -4.00 11.49
C VAL A 81 -9.13 -5.03 12.29
N GLU A 82 -8.75 -6.12 11.65
CA GLU A 82 -7.89 -7.14 12.23
C GLU A 82 -6.42 -6.84 11.91
N LEU A 83 -5.56 -6.82 12.93
CA LEU A 83 -4.13 -6.58 12.77
C LEU A 83 -3.35 -7.72 13.41
N ASP A 84 -2.36 -8.22 12.69
CA ASP A 84 -1.33 -9.09 13.25
C ASP A 84 -0.22 -8.22 13.83
N LEU A 85 0.17 -8.49 15.08
CA LEU A 85 1.15 -7.69 15.84
C LEU A 85 2.40 -8.52 16.19
N ASN A 86 2.60 -9.65 15.51
CA ASN A 86 3.60 -10.67 15.84
C ASN A 86 4.74 -10.75 14.84
#